data_AF-A0A354B0X2-F1
#
_entry.id   AF-A0A354B0X2-F1
#
_cell.length_a   1.000
_cell.length_b   1.000
_cell.length_c   1.000
_cell.angle_alpha   90.00
_cell.angle_beta   90.00
_cell.angle_gamma   90.00
#
_symmetry.space_group_name_H-M   'P 1'
#
loop_
_entity.id
_entity.type
_entity.pdbx_description
1 polymer ?
#
loop_
_entity_poly.entity_id
_entity_poly.type
_entity_poly.pdbx_seq_one_letter_code
_entity_poly.pdbx_strand_id
1 'polypeptide(L)' 'METPFNSSLVAAGGKDLDSTGFAWWAGNARLINLSGRLLGAHVAHAGLMVFWAGAMMLFEVSHFTFDKPMYEQG' A
#
# COMPACT_ATOMS: atom_id res chain seq x y z
N MET A 1 -2.70 -7.32 27.17
CA MET A 1 -3.89 -8.17 26.95
C MET A 1 -3.73 -8.74 25.56
N GLU A 2 -3.16 -9.94 25.45
CA GLU A 2 -2.97 -10.61 24.17
C GLU A 2 -4.34 -10.93 23.56
N THR A 3 -4.59 -10.50 22.32
CA THR A 3 -5.84 -10.79 21.61
C THR A 3 -5.74 -12.18 20.97
N PRO A 4 -6.64 -13.12 21.29
CA PRO A 4 -6.57 -14.46 20.74
C PRO A 4 -6.87 -14.45 19.23
N PHE A 5 -6.18 -15.33 18.49
CA PHE A 5 -6.43 -15.56 17.06
C PHE A 5 -7.88 -16.00 16.85
N ASN A 6 -8.73 -15.10 16.34
CA ASN A 6 -10.13 -15.40 16.06
C ASN A 6 -10.31 -15.88 14.61
N SER A 7 -10.39 -17.21 14.45
CA SER A 7 -10.63 -17.90 13.17
C SER A 7 -11.92 -17.43 12.47
N SER A 8 -12.91 -16.90 13.20
CA SER A 8 -14.17 -16.41 12.64
C SER A 8 -14.02 -15.15 11.80
N LEU A 9 -13.05 -14.27 12.09
CA LEU A 9 -12.76 -13.08 11.27
C LEU A 9 -12.07 -13.43 9.94
N VAL A 10 -11.45 -14.61 9.88
CA VAL A 10 -10.82 -15.15 8.68
C VAL A 10 -11.87 -15.83 7.78
N ALA A 11 -12.89 -16.47 8.38
CA ALA A 11 -13.92 -17.23 7.68
C ALA A 11 -15.16 -16.41 7.24
N ALA A 12 -15.66 -15.49 8.09
CA ALA A 12 -16.70 -14.54 7.74
C ALA A 12 -16.02 -13.22 7.37
N GLY A 13 -16.21 -12.76 6.14
CA GLY A 13 -15.44 -11.65 5.58
C GLY A 13 -15.50 -10.40 6.44
N GLY A 14 -14.45 -10.16 7.24
CA GLY A 14 -14.20 -8.95 8.02
C GLY A 14 -13.94 -7.72 7.14
N LYS A 15 -14.88 -7.41 6.25
CA LYS A 15 -14.86 -6.33 5.25
C LYS A 15 -16.05 -5.37 5.41
N ASP A 16 -16.93 -5.63 6.35
CA ASP A 16 -18.08 -4.79 6.69
C ASP A 16 -17.90 -4.15 8.08
N LEU A 17 -18.75 -3.17 8.38
CA LEU A 17 -18.73 -2.43 9.64
C LEU A 17 -19.15 -3.32 10.81
N ASP A 18 -20.18 -4.13 10.62
CA ASP A 18 -20.82 -4.90 11.70
C ASP A 18 -19.89 -6.00 12.25
N SER A 19 -19.07 -6.59 11.38
CA SER A 19 -18.10 -7.63 11.76
C SER A 19 -16.79 -7.09 12.35
N THR A 20 -16.40 -5.86 12.03
CA THR A 20 -15.06 -5.32 12.37
C THR A 20 -15.07 -4.10 13.28
N GLY A 21 -16.21 -3.43 13.44
CA GLY A 21 -16.32 -2.15 14.16
C GLY A 21 -15.69 -0.96 13.44
N PHE A 22 -15.11 -1.15 12.24
CA PHE A 22 -14.49 -0.10 11.45
C PHE A 22 -15.34 0.25 10.24
N ALA A 23 -15.66 1.52 10.06
CA ALA A 23 -16.32 2.02 8.86
C ALA A 23 -15.38 1.94 7.65
N TRP A 24 -15.93 2.05 6.44
CA TRP A 24 -15.19 1.85 5.19
C TRP A 24 -13.99 2.80 5.03
N TRP A 25 -14.09 4.04 5.50
CA TRP A 25 -13.02 5.04 5.45
C TRP A 25 -11.83 4.70 6.36
N ALA A 26 -12.03 3.85 7.39
CA ALA A 26 -10.98 3.29 8.24
C ALA A 26 -10.67 1.82 7.90
N GLY A 27 -10.95 1.38 6.65
CA GLY A 27 -10.91 -0.03 6.27
C GLY A 27 -9.57 -0.74 6.52
N ASN A 28 -8.44 -0.04 6.49
CA ASN A 28 -7.12 -0.62 6.76
C ASN A 28 -6.96 -1.07 8.23
N ALA A 29 -7.68 -0.46 9.17
CA ALA A 29 -7.67 -0.87 10.58
C ALA A 29 -8.22 -2.30 10.77
N ARG A 30 -9.00 -2.80 9.80
CA ARG A 30 -9.49 -4.19 9.78
C ARG A 30 -8.37 -5.22 9.60
N LEU A 31 -7.18 -4.80 9.17
CA LEU A 31 -6.04 -5.68 8.91
C LEU A 31 -5.13 -5.89 10.13
N ILE A 32 -5.37 -5.23 11.27
CA ILE A 32 -4.48 -5.25 12.45
C ILE A 32 -4.19 -6.67 12.94
N ASN A 33 -5.22 -7.53 13.03
CA ASN A 33 -5.07 -8.91 13.49
C ASN A 33 -4.86 -9.92 12.34
N LEU A 34 -4.62 -9.45 11.11
CA LEU A 34 -4.48 -10.27 9.91
C LEU A 34 -3.05 -10.12 9.34
N SER A 35 -2.07 -10.68 10.05
CA SER A 35 -0.63 -10.50 9.77
C SER A 35 -0.24 -10.76 8.31
N GLY A 36 -0.77 -11.81 7.67
CA GLY A 36 -0.48 -12.12 6.26
C GLY A 36 -1.02 -11.07 5.27
N ARG A 37 -2.21 -10.51 5.52
CA ARG A 37 -2.78 -9.44 4.68
C ARG A 37 -2.11 -8.10 4.94
N LEU A 38 -1.74 -7.83 6.20
CA LEU A 38 -0.97 -6.64 6.56
C LEU A 38 0.41 -6.65 5.91
N LEU A 39 1.11 -7.78 5.91
CA LEU A 39 2.37 -7.97 5.21
C LEU A 39 2.20 -7.76 3.70
N GLY A 40 1.19 -8.38 3.10
CA GLY A 40 0.87 -8.19 1.68
C GLY A 40 0.62 -6.72 1.32
N ALA A 41 -0.08 -5.97 2.16
CA ALA A 41 -0.30 -4.54 1.97
C ALA A 41 1.01 -3.73 2.02
N HIS A 42 1.93 -4.03 2.95
CA HIS A 42 3.23 -3.36 3.04
C HIS A 42 4.14 -3.69 1.85
N VAL A 43 4.17 -4.95 1.42
CA VAL A 43 4.96 -5.37 0.26
C VAL A 43 4.43 -4.71 -1.01
N ALA A 44 3.11 -4.67 -1.21
CA ALA A 44 2.49 -3.96 -2.33
C ALA A 44 2.80 -2.45 -2.29
N HIS A 45 2.76 -1.83 -1.12
CA HIS A 45 3.09 -0.42 -0.95
C HIS A 45 4.56 -0.14 -1.29
N ALA A 46 5.49 -0.94 -0.80
CA ALA A 46 6.90 -0.85 -1.16
C ALA A 46 7.11 -1.06 -2.68
N GLY A 47 6.39 -2.02 -3.26
CA GLY A 47 6.38 -2.27 -4.70
C GLY A 47 5.92 -1.06 -5.51
N LEU A 48 4.88 -0.35 -5.06
CA LEU A 48 4.41 0.89 -5.70
C LEU A 48 5.47 1.98 -5.67
N MET A 49 6.15 2.16 -4.54
CA MET A 49 7.23 3.16 -4.41
C MET A 49 8.40 2.86 -5.36
N VAL A 50 8.84 1.60 -5.42
CA VAL A 50 9.94 1.20 -6.31
C VAL A 50 9.53 1.27 -7.78
N PHE A 51 8.29 0.87 -8.10
CA PHE A 51 7.74 1.00 -9.44
C PHE A 51 7.73 2.45 -9.90
N TRP A 52 7.23 3.36 -9.06
CA TRP A 52 7.17 4.78 -9.36
C TRP A 52 8.57 5.38 -9.54
N ALA A 53 9.51 5.09 -8.64
CA ALA A 53 10.88 5.58 -8.74
C ALA A 53 11.56 5.14 -10.05
N GLY A 54 11.40 3.87 -10.43
CA GLY A 54 11.94 3.36 -11.70
C GLY A 54 11.25 3.95 -12.93
N ALA A 55 9.92 4.06 -12.90
CA ALA A 55 9.15 4.65 -13.99
C ALA A 55 9.49 6.12 -14.22
N MET A 56 9.60 6.91 -13.15
CA MET A 56 9.96 8.33 -13.25
C MET A 56 11.40 8.52 -13.71
N MET A 57 12.35 7.70 -13.23
CA MET A 57 13.72 7.75 -13.71
C MET A 57 13.80 7.50 -15.23
N LEU A 58 13.09 6.48 -15.74
CA LEU A 58 13.07 6.20 -17.18
C LEU A 58 12.36 7.29 -17.97
N PHE A 59 11.29 7.85 -17.42
CA PHE A 59 10.58 8.98 -18.01
C PHE A 59 11.48 10.21 -18.13
N GLU A 60 12.17 10.60 -17.06
CA GLU A 60 13.10 11.74 -17.04
C GLU A 60 14.26 11.53 -18.02
N VAL A 61 14.89 10.35 -18.03
CA VAL A 61 15.96 10.03 -18.98
C VAL A 61 15.48 10.09 -20.43
N SER A 62 14.25 9.66 -20.73
CA SER A 62 13.71 9.70 -22.10
C SER A 62 13.42 11.11 -22.61
N HIS A 63 13.20 12.09 -21.72
CA HIS A 63 12.97 13.49 -22.06
C HIS A 63 14.20 14.38 -21.82
N PHE A 64 15.30 13.82 -21.34
CA PHE A 64 16.52 14.54 -21.05
C PHE A 64 17.21 15.03 -22.32
N THR A 65 17.55 16.32 -22.35
CA THR A 65 18.30 16.96 -23.44
C THR A 65 19.59 17.58 -22.92
N PHE A 66 20.68 17.46 -23.67
CA PHE A 66 21.97 18.04 -23.28
C PHE A 66 22.06 19.56 -23.49
N ASP A 67 21.07 20.15 -24.19
CA ASP A 67 21.07 21.56 -24.58
C ASP A 67 20.76 22.53 -23.42
N LYS A 68 20.23 22.02 -22.30
CA LYS A 68 19.80 22.83 -21.15
C LYS A 68 20.33 22.26 -19.83
N PRO A 69 20.57 23.09 -18.80
CA PRO A 69 20.87 22.59 -17.47
C PRO A 69 19.68 21.80 -16.87
N MET A 70 19.98 20.87 -15.97
CA MET A 70 19.01 19.89 -15.46
C MET A 70 17.78 20.52 -14.76
N TYR A 71 17.96 21.60 -14.01
CA TYR A 71 16.89 22.27 -13.27
C TYR A 71 15.86 23.02 -14.14
N GLU A 72 16.09 23.12 -15.46
CA GLU A 72 15.16 23.74 -16.42
C GLU A 72 14.32 22.71 -17.19
N GLN A 73 14.49 21.41 -16.91
CA GLN A 73 13.89 20.32 -17.67
C GLN A 73 12.81 19.53 -16.90
N GLY A 74 12.51 19.93 -15.66
CA GLY A 74 11.56 19.26 -14.76
C GLY A 74 11.82 19.62 -13.31
#